data_AF-A0A4Z0Q0B4-F1
#
_entry.id   AF-A0A4Z0Q0B4-F1
#
_cell.length_a   1.000
_cell.length_b   1.000
_cell.length_c   1.000
_cell.angle_alpha   90.00
_cell.angle_beta   90.00
_cell.angle_gamma   90.00
#
_symmetry.space_group_name_H-M   'P 1'
#
loop_
_entity.id
_entity.type
_entity.pdbx_description
1 polymer ?
#
loop_
_entity_poly.entity_id
_entity_poly.type
_entity_poly.pdbx_seq_one_letter_code
_entity_poly.pdbx_strand_id
1 'polypeptide(L)'
;MKASEAPTIQHPNWNQYRNRIIAAIADVEVMMQQLGKGINSEVLTEEVAERLMMEIDTPEAYEALLKLVRATRDIAREGLRMTREEQGGQYALILV
;
A
#
# COMPACT_ATOMS: atom_id res chain seq x y z
N MET A 1 -19.32 -29.70 2.75
CA MET A 1 -19.01 -28.38 2.13
C MET A 1 -17.81 -28.56 1.24
N LYS A 2 -17.94 -28.35 -0.08
CA LYS A 2 -16.75 -28.21 -0.93
C LYS A 2 -16.13 -26.86 -0.59
N ALA A 3 -14.90 -26.87 -0.08
CA ALA A 3 -14.11 -25.64 -0.03
C ALA A 3 -13.95 -25.18 -1.47
N SER A 4 -14.73 -24.16 -1.86
CA SER A 4 -14.46 -23.43 -3.09
C SER A 4 -13.04 -22.90 -2.93
N GLU A 5 -12.12 -23.33 -3.80
CA GLU A 5 -10.77 -22.76 -3.83
C GLU A 5 -10.88 -21.24 -3.81
N ALA A 6 -10.09 -20.60 -2.94
CA ALA A 6 -10.09 -19.16 -2.86
C ALA A 6 -9.74 -18.61 -4.25
N PRO A 7 -10.55 -17.70 -4.82
CA PRO A 7 -10.29 -17.16 -6.14
C PRO A 7 -8.89 -16.55 -6.15
N THR A 8 -8.00 -17.15 -6.94
CA THR A 8 -6.63 -16.69 -7.07
C THR A 8 -6.58 -15.72 -8.24
N ILE A 9 -6.07 -14.50 -8.04
CA ILE A 9 -5.93 -13.52 -9.11
C ILE A 9 -4.80 -13.99 -10.04
N GLN A 10 -5.15 -14.40 -11.26
CA GLN A 10 -4.20 -14.94 -12.26
C GLN A 10 -3.77 -13.89 -13.30
N HIS A 11 -3.69 -12.60 -12.93
CA HIS A 11 -3.22 -11.57 -13.86
C HIS A 11 -1.68 -11.43 -13.77
N PRO A 12 -0.93 -11.48 -14.89
CA PRO A 12 0.53 -11.48 -14.86
C PRO A 12 1.12 -10.22 -14.19
N ASN A 13 0.45 -9.08 -14.33
CA ASN A 13 0.87 -7.82 -13.73
C ASN A 13 0.30 -7.58 -12.32
N TRP A 14 -0.45 -8.54 -11.75
CA TRP A 14 -1.09 -8.36 -10.44
C TRP A 14 -0.06 -8.07 -9.35
N ASN A 15 1.01 -8.85 -9.29
CA ASN A 15 2.05 -8.66 -8.28
C ASN A 15 2.77 -7.32 -8.44
N GLN A 16 3.03 -6.90 -9.68
CA GLN A 16 3.62 -5.59 -9.95
C GLN A 16 2.70 -4.45 -9.48
N TYR A 17 1.41 -4.54 -9.80
CA TYR A 17 0.42 -3.57 -9.36
C TYR A 17 0.30 -3.51 -7.83
N ARG A 18 0.16 -4.68 -7.18
CA ARG A 18 0.13 -4.79 -5.72
C ARG A 18 1.38 -4.20 -5.06
N ASN A 19 2.57 -4.44 -5.62
CA ASN A 19 3.81 -3.89 -5.10
C ASN A 19 3.85 -2.36 -5.22
N ARG A 20 3.35 -1.77 -6.33
CA ARG A 20 3.24 -0.32 -6.48
C ARG A 20 2.33 0.31 -5.43
N ILE A 21 1.21 -0.36 -5.12
CA ILE A 21 0.27 0.09 -4.08
C ILE A 21 0.93 0.03 -2.70
N ILE A 22 1.60 -1.08 -2.37
CA ILE A 22 2.33 -1.22 -1.09
C ILE A 22 3.39 -0.12 -0.94
N ALA A 23 4.15 0.16 -2.00
CA ALA A 23 5.16 1.22 -2.00
C ALA A 23 4.53 2.60 -1.77
N ALA A 24 3.47 2.95 -2.50
CA ALA A 24 2.77 4.22 -2.31
C ALA A 24 2.20 4.37 -0.90
N ILE A 25 1.66 3.30 -0.30
CA ILE A 25 1.20 3.33 1.09
C ILE A 25 2.36 3.59 2.05
N ALA A 26 3.50 2.93 1.85
CA ALA A 26 4.68 3.11 2.69
C ALA A 26 5.16 4.57 2.67
N ASP A 27 5.23 5.19 1.49
CA ASP A 27 5.64 6.59 1.34
C ASP A 27 4.71 7.54 2.11
N VAL A 28 3.39 7.33 2.01
CA VAL A 28 2.39 8.15 2.73
C VAL A 28 2.52 7.95 4.24
N GLU A 29 2.67 6.72 4.70
CA GLU A 29 2.83 6.41 6.12
C GLU A 29 4.11 7.04 6.70
N VAL A 30 5.24 7.01 5.99
CA VAL A 30 6.48 7.68 6.40
C VAL A 30 6.27 9.19 6.50
N MET A 31 5.66 9.80 5.48
CA MET A 31 5.34 11.22 5.50
C MET A 31 4.47 11.58 6.72
N MET A 32 3.43 10.79 7.00
CA MET A 32 2.54 11.04 8.13
C MET A 32 3.24 10.85 9.49
N GLN A 33 4.15 9.87 9.59
CA GLN A 33 5.00 9.69 10.78
C GLN A 33 5.91 10.89 11.01
N GLN A 34 6.57 11.41 9.98
CA GLN A 34 7.42 12.60 10.06
C GLN A 34 6.63 13.84 10.49
N LEU A 35 5.37 13.94 10.07
CA LEU A 35 4.45 15.00 10.46
C LEU A 35 3.83 14.79 11.86
N GLY A 36 4.05 13.64 12.50
CA GLY A 36 3.44 13.28 13.78
C GLY A 36 1.92 13.11 13.71
N LYS A 37 1.38 12.70 12.56
CA LYS A 37 -0.06 12.58 12.30
C LYS A 37 -0.45 11.13 11.97
N GLY A 38 -1.69 10.78 12.31
CA GLY A 38 -2.34 9.57 11.81
C GLY A 38 -3.11 9.83 10.52
N ILE A 39 -3.33 8.78 9.72
CA ILE A 39 -4.16 8.81 8.52
C ILE A 39 -5.16 7.65 8.52
N ASN A 40 -6.43 7.92 8.23
CA ASN A 40 -7.45 6.88 8.07
C ASN A 40 -7.32 6.20 6.69
N SER A 41 -8.16 5.20 6.40
CA SER A 41 -7.99 4.43 5.16
C SER A 41 -8.52 5.17 3.94
N GLU A 42 -9.52 6.02 4.13
CA GLU A 42 -10.20 6.79 3.09
C GLU A 42 -9.25 7.85 2.53
N VAL A 43 -8.64 8.66 3.39
CA VAL A 43 -7.66 9.67 2.99
C VAL A 43 -6.39 9.01 2.47
N LEU A 44 -5.94 7.90 3.07
CA LEU A 44 -4.81 7.14 2.53
C LEU A 44 -5.09 6.62 1.10
N THR A 45 -6.34 6.25 0.81
CA THR A 45 -6.73 5.78 -0.53
C THR A 45 -6.63 6.89 -1.56
N GLU A 46 -7.06 8.09 -1.21
CA GLU A 46 -6.94 9.29 -2.06
C GLU A 46 -5.47 9.65 -2.32
N GLU A 47 -4.66 9.69 -1.26
CA GLU A 47 -3.21 9.98 -1.34
C GLU A 47 -2.42 8.96 -2.17
N VAL A 48 -2.83 7.68 -2.12
CA VAL A 48 -2.26 6.61 -2.95
C VAL A 48 -2.67 6.77 -4.41
N ALA A 49 -3.93 7.11 -4.67
CA ALA A 49 -4.41 7.37 -6.03
C ALA A 49 -3.66 8.52 -6.68
N GLU A 50 -3.48 9.63 -5.95
CA GLU A 50 -2.75 10.80 -6.42
C GLU A 50 -1.28 10.47 -6.74
N ARG A 51 -0.57 9.80 -5.83
CA ARG A 51 0.84 9.39 -6.04
C ARG A 51 1.03 8.49 -7.25
N LEU A 52 0.05 7.64 -7.53
CA LEU A 52 0.09 6.71 -8.66
C LEU A 52 -0.50 7.31 -9.94
N MET A 53 -0.94 8.57 -9.92
CA MET A 53 -1.63 9.25 -11.02
C MET A 53 -2.80 8.42 -11.55
N MET A 54 -3.58 7.85 -10.63
CA MET A 54 -4.75 7.04 -10.96
C MET A 54 -5.98 7.93 -11.09
N GLU A 55 -6.65 7.87 -12.24
CA GLU A 55 -7.97 8.44 -12.44
C GLU A 55 -9.01 7.50 -11.80
N ILE A 56 -9.75 8.01 -10.80
CA ILE A 56 -10.81 7.29 -10.10
C ILE A 56 -12.12 8.01 -10.37
N ASP A 57 -12.72 7.65 -11.50
CA ASP A 57 -13.90 8.36 -12.01
C ASP A 57 -15.22 7.68 -11.60
N THR A 58 -15.15 6.53 -10.91
CA THR A 58 -16.32 5.79 -10.46
C THR A 58 -16.23 5.38 -8.98
N PRO A 59 -17.38 5.31 -8.28
CA PRO A 59 -17.44 4.78 -6.92
C PRO A 59 -16.89 3.35 -6.80
N GLU A 60 -17.11 2.52 -7.82
CA GLU A 60 -16.64 1.13 -7.83
C GLU A 60 -15.12 1.04 -7.91
N ALA A 61 -14.47 1.92 -8.70
CA ALA A 61 -13.02 1.99 -8.79
C ALA A 61 -12.42 2.46 -7.45
N TYR A 62 -13.04 3.46 -6.81
CA TYR A 62 -12.62 3.92 -5.49
C TYR A 62 -12.72 2.80 -4.45
N GLU A 63 -13.86 2.11 -4.40
CA GLU A 63 -14.10 1.03 -3.45
C GLU A 63 -13.14 -0.16 -3.66
N ALA A 64 -12.79 -0.46 -4.91
CA ALA A 64 -11.79 -1.47 -5.24
C ALA A 64 -10.40 -1.07 -4.72
N LEU A 65 -9.98 0.19 -4.91
CA LEU A 65 -8.72 0.70 -4.39
C LEU A 65 -8.72 0.72 -2.86
N LEU A 66 -9.79 1.21 -2.22
CA LEU A 66 -9.93 1.25 -0.76
C LEU A 66 -9.76 -0.14 -0.14
N LYS A 67 -10.39 -1.16 -0.72
CA LYS A 67 -10.23 -2.55 -0.29
C LYS A 67 -8.78 -3.01 -0.40
N LEU A 68 -8.12 -2.68 -1.51
CA LEU A 68 -6.73 -3.07 -1.71
C LEU A 68 -5.79 -2.34 -0.74
N VAL A 69 -5.99 -1.05 -0.51
CA VAL A 69 -5.24 -0.25 0.47
C VAL A 69 -5.40 -0.85 1.86
N ARG A 70 -6.64 -1.12 2.31
CA ARG A 70 -6.89 -1.77 3.61
C ARG A 70 -6.21 -3.13 3.72
N ALA A 71 -6.27 -3.94 2.66
CA ALA A 71 -5.68 -5.29 2.66
C ALA A 71 -4.14 -5.30 2.64
N THR A 72 -3.51 -4.22 2.18
CA THR A 72 -2.05 -4.17 1.98
C THR A 72 -1.32 -3.21 2.92
N ARG A 73 -2.05 -2.36 3.66
CA ARG A 73 -1.49 -1.38 4.58
C ARG A 73 -0.59 -1.98 5.65
N ASP A 74 -0.99 -3.10 6.25
CA ASP A 74 -0.17 -3.76 7.27
C ASP A 74 1.12 -4.34 6.69
N ILE A 75 1.11 -4.75 5.41
CA ILE A 75 2.31 -5.22 4.72
C ILE A 75 3.27 -4.05 4.48
N ALA A 76 2.76 -2.89 4.08
CA ALA A 76 3.56 -1.68 3.93
C ALA A 76 4.19 -1.26 5.27
N ARG A 77 3.41 -1.27 6.35
CA ARG A 77 3.91 -0.97 7.71
C ARG A 77 4.95 -1.95 8.20
N GLU A 78 4.78 -3.23 7.90
CA GLU A 78 5.79 -4.24 8.22
C GLU A 78 7.07 -4.00 7.42
N GLY A 79 6.95 -3.67 6.12
CA GLY A 79 8.08 -3.25 5.30
C GLY A 79 8.85 -2.08 5.93
N LEU A 80 8.14 -1.05 6.43
CA LEU A 80 8.73 0.09 7.11
C LEU A 80 9.40 -0.27 8.45
N ARG A 81 8.84 -1.21 9.20
CA ARG A 81 9.47 -1.71 10.44
C ARG A 81 10.75 -2.49 10.15
N MET A 82 10.78 -3.17 9.02
CA MET A 82 11.90 -3.97 8.55
C MET A 82 12.88 -3.15 7.72
N THR A 83 12.68 -1.84 7.55
CA THR A 83 13.65 -0.93 6.95
C THR A 83 14.14 0.08 7.98
N ARG A 84 15.44 0.37 7.94
CA ARG A 84 16.05 1.42 8.74
C ARG A 84 16.68 2.45 7.82
N GLU A 85 16.38 3.72 8.06
CA GLU A 85 17.12 4.81 7.41
C GLU A 85 18.55 4.85 7.96
N GLU A 86 19.51 4.66 7.07
CA GLU A 86 20.93 4.95 7.26
C GLU A 86 21.23 6.42 6.91
N GLN A 87 22.48 6.84 6.97
CA GLN A 87 22.83 8.23 6.68
C GLN A 87 22.51 8.61 5.22
N GLY A 88 21.82 9.75 5.05
CA GLY A 88 21.61 10.37 3.74
C GLY A 88 20.45 9.79 2.90
N GLY A 89 19.42 9.23 3.54
CA GLY A 89 18.23 8.71 2.84
C GLY A 89 18.45 7.33 2.21
N GLN A 90 19.51 6.63 2.58
CA GLN A 90 19.70 5.21 2.24
C GLN A 90 18.87 4.36 3.21
N TYR A 91 18.14 3.38 2.71
CA TYR A 91 17.36 2.47 3.55
C TYR A 91 17.94 1.06 3.47
N ALA A 92 18.29 0.50 4.62
CA ALA A 92 18.72 -0.89 4.73
C ALA A 92 17.55 -1.76 5.20
N LEU A 93 17.42 -2.95 4.62
CA LEU A 93 16.56 -3.98 5.19
C LEU A 93 17.22 -4.52 6.45
N ILE A 94 16.47 -4.53 7.54
CA ILE A 94 16.80 -5.22 8.78
C ILE A 94 16.54 -6.70 8.53
N LEU A 95 17.35 -7.33 7.68
CA LEU A 95 17.34 -8.78 7.52
C LEU A 95 17.88 -9.37 8.82
N VAL A 96 17.04 -10.15 9.49
CA VAL A 96 17.43 -11.01 10.62
C VAL A 96 18.23 -12.19 10.10
#